data_AF-A0AAE0TKM1-F1
#
_entry.id   AF-A0AAE0TKM1-F1
#
_cell.length_a   1.000
_cell.length_b   1.000
_cell.length_c   1.000
_cell.angle_alpha   90.00
_cell.angle_beta   90.00
_cell.angle_gamma   90.00
#
_symmetry.space_group_name_H-M   'P 1'
#
loop_
_entity.id
_entity.type
_entity.pdbx_description
1 polymer ?
#
loop_
_entity_poly.entity_id
_entity_poly.type
_entity_poly.pdbx_seq_one_letter_code
_entity_poly.pdbx_strand_id
1 'polypeptide(L)'
;MDYNYAYPDRFIYDPNVKRYEVPLETPDVDDQAPHPVYDVAFKNSPFGILVIRKSTGTILFDSSYVPLTFADQYIEITTSLPTKYIYGLGERRHQLWLNPENSARFPLWTRDQGLPTDTNLYGVHPFYLGMEEDGNAFGVFLLNSNAMGRT
;
A
#
# COMPACT_ATOMS: atom_id res chain seq x y z
N MET A 1 10.62 -16.47 5.46
CA MET A 1 9.48 -15.91 4.69
C MET A 1 9.46 -16.69 3.40
N ASP A 2 8.49 -17.57 3.25
CA ASP A 2 8.35 -18.39 2.05
C ASP A 2 7.50 -17.63 1.05
N TYR A 3 8.10 -17.26 -0.08
CA TYR A 3 7.37 -16.75 -1.24
C TYR A 3 6.69 -17.94 -1.90
N ASN A 4 5.42 -18.12 -1.60
CA ASN A 4 4.61 -19.15 -2.24
C ASN A 4 3.89 -18.52 -3.43
N TYR A 5 4.26 -18.93 -4.65
CA TYR A 5 3.62 -18.48 -5.90
C TYR A 5 2.11 -18.77 -5.94
N ALA A 6 1.59 -19.59 -5.02
CA ALA A 6 0.19 -19.94 -4.90
C ALA A 6 -0.73 -18.79 -4.40
N TYR A 7 -0.19 -17.73 -3.79
CA TYR A 7 -0.99 -16.62 -3.24
C TYR A 7 -0.43 -15.25 -3.65
N PRO A 8 -0.65 -14.81 -4.91
CA PRO A 8 -0.14 -13.55 -5.44
C PRO A 8 -0.70 -12.29 -4.74
N ASP A 9 -1.67 -12.45 -3.84
CA ASP A 9 -2.35 -11.41 -3.07
C ASP A 9 -1.87 -11.28 -1.60
N ARG A 10 -1.07 -12.23 -1.08
CA ARG A 10 -0.67 -12.28 0.34
C ARG A 10 0.85 -12.30 0.53
N PHE A 11 1.45 -11.13 0.72
CA PHE A 11 2.91 -10.98 0.78
C PHE A 11 3.51 -11.12 2.19
N ILE A 12 2.78 -10.77 3.25
CA ILE A 12 3.33 -10.69 4.62
C ILE A 12 2.26 -11.09 5.65
N TYR A 13 2.48 -12.21 6.34
CA TYR A 13 1.65 -12.69 7.46
C TYR A 13 2.49 -13.49 8.46
N ASP A 14 1.92 -13.81 9.63
CA ASP A 14 2.55 -14.68 10.62
C ASP A 14 2.10 -16.14 10.38
N PRO A 15 3.01 -17.07 10.05
CA PRO A 15 2.65 -18.46 9.77
C PRO A 15 2.35 -19.28 11.03
N ASN A 16 2.77 -18.82 12.21
CA ASN A 16 2.61 -19.54 13.47
C ASN A 16 1.35 -19.11 14.23
N VAL A 17 0.98 -17.83 14.12
CA VAL A 17 -0.16 -17.25 14.83
C VAL A 17 -1.11 -16.62 13.82
N LYS A 18 -2.36 -17.11 13.80
CA LYS A 18 -3.42 -16.50 13.02
C LYS A 18 -3.75 -15.11 13.57
N ARG A 19 -3.34 -14.08 12.83
CA ARG A 19 -3.67 -12.68 13.11
C ARG A 19 -5.04 -12.33 12.52
N TYR A 20 -5.60 -11.19 12.93
CA TYR A 20 -6.81 -10.68 12.33
C TYR A 20 -6.58 -10.33 10.84
N GLU A 21 -7.45 -10.84 9.96
CA GLU A 21 -7.55 -10.49 8.54
C GLU A 21 -8.93 -9.88 8.29
N VAL A 22 -9.04 -8.92 7.37
CA VAL A 22 -10.31 -8.26 7.06
C VAL A 22 -11.28 -9.30 6.47
N PRO A 23 -12.50 -9.48 7.02
CA PRO A 23 -13.46 -10.47 6.53
C PRO A 23 -14.21 -9.91 5.29
N LEU A 24 -13.45 -9.61 4.24
CA LEU A 24 -13.96 -9.14 2.95
C LEU A 24 -13.59 -10.16 1.88
N GLU A 25 -14.55 -10.55 1.05
CA GLU A 25 -14.28 -11.43 -0.08
C GLU A 25 -13.41 -10.70 -1.11
N THR A 26 -12.24 -11.26 -1.40
CA THR A 26 -11.36 -10.84 -2.50
C THR A 26 -11.40 -11.89 -3.61
N PRO A 27 -11.12 -11.52 -4.87
CA PRO A 27 -10.94 -12.50 -5.93
C PRO A 27 -9.89 -13.54 -5.53
N ASP A 28 -10.23 -14.81 -5.66
CA ASP A 28 -9.30 -15.91 -5.45
C ASP A 28 -8.47 -16.09 -6.72
N VAL A 29 -7.15 -16.02 -6.61
CA VAL A 29 -6.22 -16.04 -7.75
C VAL A 29 -5.09 -17.01 -7.45
N ASP A 30 -5.22 -18.25 -7.92
CA ASP A 30 -4.21 -19.30 -7.71
C ASP A 30 -3.13 -19.35 -8.81
N ASP A 31 -3.39 -18.74 -9.97
CA ASP A 31 -2.52 -18.81 -11.15
C ASP A 31 -1.90 -17.45 -11.51
N GLN A 32 -0.64 -17.49 -11.92
CA GLN A 32 0.02 -16.33 -12.49
C GLN A 32 -0.61 -15.98 -13.85
N ALA A 33 -0.87 -14.69 -14.08
CA ALA A 33 -1.33 -14.21 -15.38
C ALA A 33 -0.33 -14.60 -16.49
N PRO A 34 -0.78 -15.07 -17.67
CA PRO A 34 0.11 -15.56 -18.74
C PRO A 34 1.04 -14.47 -19.30
N HIS A 35 0.59 -13.22 -19.25
CA HIS A 35 1.35 -12.05 -19.71
C HIS A 35 1.27 -10.94 -18.65
N PRO A 36 1.97 -11.08 -17.51
CA PRO A 36 1.93 -10.07 -16.47
C PRO A 36 2.69 -8.83 -16.94
N VAL A 37 2.09 -7.65 -16.74
CA VAL A 37 2.66 -6.34 -17.15
C VAL A 37 3.66 -5.77 -16.15
N TYR A 38 3.95 -6.51 -15.08
CA TYR A 38 4.89 -6.15 -14.03
C TYR A 38 5.74 -7.36 -13.62
N ASP A 39 6.88 -7.08 -13.00
CA ASP A 39 7.72 -8.05 -12.30
C ASP A 39 7.74 -7.74 -10.80
N VAL A 40 7.99 -8.76 -9.99
CA VAL A 40 8.18 -8.65 -8.53
C VAL A 40 9.57 -9.17 -8.18
N ALA A 41 10.32 -8.41 -7.40
CA ALA A 41 11.64 -8.79 -6.91
C ALA A 41 11.75 -8.57 -5.40
N PHE A 42 12.63 -9.34 -4.76
CA PHE A 42 12.89 -9.25 -3.32
C PHE A 42 14.34 -8.87 -3.07
N LYS A 43 14.57 -7.90 -2.20
CA LYS A 43 15.86 -7.63 -1.57
C LYS A 43 15.90 -8.32 -0.22
N ASN A 44 17.03 -8.95 0.11
CA ASN A 44 17.17 -9.72 1.35
C ASN A 44 17.79 -8.91 2.51
N SER A 45 18.61 -7.89 2.21
CA SER A 45 19.33 -7.13 3.24
C SER A 45 19.56 -5.66 2.83
N PRO A 46 18.80 -4.70 3.37
CA PRO A 46 17.59 -4.92 4.17
C PRO A 46 16.50 -5.62 3.33
N PHE A 47 15.55 -6.26 4.02
CA PHE A 47 14.39 -6.85 3.34
C PHE A 47 13.59 -5.77 2.62
N GLY A 48 13.15 -6.05 1.39
CA GLY A 48 12.26 -5.15 0.66
C GLY A 48 11.60 -5.84 -0.53
N ILE A 49 10.42 -5.35 -0.90
CA ILE A 49 9.63 -5.80 -2.04
C ILE A 49 9.70 -4.73 -3.11
N LEU A 50 10.02 -5.13 -4.33
CA LEU A 50 10.05 -4.27 -5.50
C LEU A 50 9.01 -4.74 -6.50
N VAL A 51 8.15 -3.82 -6.96
CA VAL A 51 7.22 -4.05 -8.08
C VAL A 51 7.64 -3.17 -9.24
N ILE A 52 7.88 -3.76 -10.41
CA ILE A 52 8.53 -3.10 -11.54
C ILE A 52 7.61 -3.20 -12.76
N ARG A 53 7.30 -2.07 -13.40
CA ARG A 53 6.57 -2.04 -14.68
C ARG A 53 7.46 -2.60 -15.79
N LYS A 54 7.01 -3.64 -16.50
CA LYS A 54 7.83 -4.28 -17.55
C LYS A 54 8.11 -3.40 -18.76
N SER A 55 7.12 -2.62 -19.18
CA SER A 55 7.21 -1.82 -20.41
C SER A 55 8.26 -0.71 -20.34
N THR A 56 8.49 -0.16 -19.15
CA THR A 56 9.37 1.01 -18.95
C THR A 56 10.53 0.75 -17.99
N GLY A 57 10.44 -0.28 -17.15
CA GLY A 57 11.36 -0.51 -16.05
C GLY A 57 11.09 0.37 -14.82
N THR A 58 10.00 1.14 -14.77
CA THR A 58 9.67 1.99 -13.61
C THR A 58 9.43 1.13 -12.38
N ILE A 59 10.06 1.47 -11.25
CA ILE A 59 9.79 0.83 -9.95
C ILE A 59 8.55 1.50 -9.34
N LEU A 60 7.43 0.77 -9.32
CA LEU A 60 6.12 1.24 -8.86
C LEU A 60 5.97 1.19 -7.33
N PHE A 61 6.66 0.24 -6.70
CA PHE A 61 6.69 0.06 -5.25
C PHE A 61 8.09 -0.43 -4.86
N ASP A 62 8.74 0.21 -3.89
CA ASP A 62 10.03 -0.22 -3.35
C ASP A 62 10.05 0.01 -1.84
N SER A 63 9.92 -1.08 -1.07
CA SER A 63 9.97 -1.03 0.39
C SER A 63 11.35 -1.23 1.00
N SER A 64 12.42 -1.23 0.20
CA SER A 64 13.77 -1.55 0.69
C SER A 64 14.50 -0.40 1.38
N TYR A 65 13.96 0.82 1.33
CA TYR A 65 14.59 2.00 1.94
C TYR A 65 14.47 2.04 3.46
N VAL A 66 13.33 1.58 4.00
CA VAL A 66 13.04 1.58 5.44
C VAL A 66 12.69 0.14 5.83
N PRO A 67 13.34 -0.44 6.87
CA PRO A 67 13.04 -1.79 7.30
C PRO A 67 11.56 -1.95 7.69
N LEU A 68 10.94 -3.03 7.21
CA LEU A 68 9.63 -3.47 7.67
C LEU A 68 9.64 -3.65 9.19
N THR A 69 8.74 -2.96 9.89
CA THR A 69 8.43 -3.26 11.29
C THR A 69 7.16 -4.11 11.34
N PHE A 70 7.21 -5.26 12.02
CA PHE A 70 6.08 -6.17 12.14
C PHE A 70 5.97 -6.66 13.59
N ALA A 71 5.14 -5.96 14.38
CA ALA A 71 4.82 -6.29 15.76
C ALA A 71 3.31 -6.47 15.93
N ASP A 72 2.90 -6.99 17.09
CA ASP A 72 1.50 -7.38 17.32
C ASP A 72 0.49 -6.23 17.17
N GLN A 73 0.86 -5.01 17.54
CA GLN A 73 0.00 -3.83 17.45
C GLN A 73 0.63 -2.69 16.66
N TYR A 74 1.70 -2.97 15.90
CA TYR A 74 2.38 -1.98 15.09
C TYR A 74 3.01 -2.63 13.86
N ILE A 75 2.52 -2.24 12.69
CA ILE A 75 3.07 -2.66 11.40
C ILE A 75 3.38 -1.40 10.60
N GLU A 76 4.61 -1.30 10.11
CA GLU A 76 5.05 -0.17 9.29
C GLU A 76 5.74 -0.69 8.04
N ILE A 77 5.25 -0.25 6.88
CA ILE A 77 5.87 -0.44 5.59
C ILE A 77 5.93 0.91 4.88
N THR A 78 7.10 1.25 4.38
CA THR A 78 7.33 2.46 3.59
C THR A 78 7.57 2.05 2.15
N THR A 79 7.20 2.88 1.18
CA THR A 79 7.60 2.72 -0.22
C THR A 79 8.13 4.03 -0.78
N SER A 80 9.14 3.98 -1.66
CA SER A 80 9.42 5.12 -2.53
C SER A 80 8.31 5.29 -3.57
N LEU A 81 8.13 6.51 -4.05
CA LEU A 81 7.15 6.84 -5.08
C LEU A 81 7.89 7.21 -6.38
N PRO A 82 7.53 6.65 -7.55
CA PRO A 82 8.14 6.99 -8.83
C PRO A 82 7.69 8.35 -9.38
N THR A 83 6.72 8.99 -8.73
CA THR A 83 6.05 10.20 -9.22
C THR A 83 5.56 11.07 -8.07
N LYS A 84 5.42 12.37 -8.32
CA LYS A 84 4.76 13.32 -7.39
C LYS A 84 3.25 13.38 -7.54
N TYR A 85 2.68 12.77 -8.59
CA TYR A 85 1.25 12.80 -8.89
C TYR A 85 0.54 11.64 -8.20
N ILE A 86 0.39 11.73 -6.88
CA ILE A 86 -0.28 10.73 -6.05
C ILE A 86 -1.66 11.24 -5.64
N TYR A 87 -2.68 10.39 -5.68
CA TYR A 87 -4.07 10.76 -5.39
C TYR A 87 -4.74 9.70 -4.54
N GLY A 88 -5.62 10.10 -3.62
CA GLY A 88 -6.42 9.18 -2.81
C GLY A 88 -6.13 9.33 -1.32
N LEU A 89 -6.14 8.18 -0.63
CA LEU A 89 -6.18 8.04 0.83
C LEU A 89 -7.34 8.84 1.44
N GLY A 90 -8.42 8.16 1.76
CA GLY A 90 -9.65 8.77 2.29
C GLY A 90 -10.21 8.02 3.50
N GLU A 91 -11.25 8.51 4.16
CA GLU A 91 -11.94 9.78 3.91
C GLU A 91 -11.25 10.95 4.65
N ARG A 92 -10.99 12.06 3.94
CA ARG A 92 -10.38 13.27 4.51
C ARG A 92 -10.87 14.52 3.79
N ARG A 93 -10.96 15.63 4.52
CA ARG A 93 -11.20 16.96 3.93
C ARG A 93 -9.86 17.64 3.63
N HIS A 94 -9.30 17.35 2.47
CA HIS A 94 -8.09 17.99 1.96
C HIS A 94 -8.05 17.85 0.42
N GLN A 95 -7.02 18.41 -0.23
CA GLN A 95 -6.77 18.13 -1.64
C GLN A 95 -6.64 16.62 -1.89
N LEU A 96 -7.29 16.12 -2.94
CA LEU A 96 -7.20 14.72 -3.36
C LEU A 96 -5.75 14.34 -3.72
N TRP A 97 -5.02 15.29 -4.33
CA TRP A 97 -3.58 15.18 -4.54
C TRP A 97 -2.85 15.10 -3.20
N LEU A 98 -1.99 14.09 -3.08
CA LEU A 98 -1.10 13.85 -1.97
C LEU A 98 0.27 14.34 -2.36
N ASN A 99 0.64 15.53 -1.90
CA ASN A 99 1.99 16.04 -2.09
C ASN A 99 2.99 15.15 -1.29
N PRO A 100 3.92 14.43 -1.94
CA PRO A 100 4.91 13.62 -1.23
C PRO A 100 5.91 14.46 -0.43
N GLU A 101 6.14 15.71 -0.83
CA GLU A 101 7.01 16.65 -0.12
C GLU A 101 6.33 17.23 1.14
N ASN A 102 5.01 17.10 1.25
CA ASN A 102 4.28 17.54 2.43
C ASN A 102 4.41 16.50 3.56
N SER A 103 4.87 16.95 4.73
CA SER A 103 4.95 16.16 5.97
C SER A 103 3.59 15.97 6.68
N ALA A 104 2.48 16.30 6.01
CA ALA A 104 1.14 16.13 6.56
C ALA A 104 0.86 14.65 6.84
N ARG A 105 0.66 14.37 8.13
CA ARG A 105 0.19 13.09 8.65
C ARG A 105 -1.30 13.17 8.84
N PHE A 106 -2.02 12.14 8.41
CA PHE A 106 -3.44 12.05 8.69
C PHE A 106 -3.82 10.62 9.09
N PRO A 107 -4.64 10.48 10.14
CA PRO A 107 -5.16 9.20 10.57
C PRO A 107 -6.24 8.70 9.61
N LEU A 108 -6.35 7.38 9.51
CA LEU A 108 -7.41 6.66 8.82
C LEU A 108 -8.11 5.79 9.88
N TRP A 109 -9.22 6.30 10.39
CA TRP A 109 -10.06 5.63 11.39
C TRP A 109 -11.46 6.22 11.36
N THR A 110 -12.50 5.39 11.27
CA THR A 110 -13.87 5.90 11.17
C THR A 110 -14.27 6.67 12.43
N ARG A 111 -14.66 7.94 12.28
CA ARG A 111 -15.10 8.79 13.39
C ARG A 111 -16.23 9.68 12.93
N ASP A 112 -17.32 9.67 13.71
CA ASP A 112 -18.34 10.71 13.60
C ASP A 112 -17.79 12.01 14.18
N GLN A 113 -17.50 12.95 13.28
CA GLN A 113 -17.11 14.30 13.61
C GLN A 113 -17.62 15.24 12.51
N GLY A 114 -17.48 16.56 12.67
CA GLY A 114 -17.75 17.50 11.59
C GLY A 114 -16.79 17.32 10.40
N LEU A 115 -16.55 18.40 9.65
CA LEU A 115 -15.62 18.39 8.52
C LEU A 115 -14.34 19.22 8.78
N PRO A 116 -13.56 18.97 9.86
CA PRO A 116 -12.26 19.61 10.01
C PRO A 116 -11.28 19.12 8.94
N THR A 117 -10.35 19.98 8.54
CA THR A 117 -9.23 19.59 7.66
C THR A 117 -8.26 18.67 8.41
N ASP A 118 -7.56 17.80 7.68
CA ASP A 118 -6.44 16.99 8.19
C ASP A 118 -6.77 16.08 9.38
N THR A 119 -7.99 15.55 9.42
CA THR A 119 -8.47 14.60 10.45
C THR A 119 -9.22 13.44 9.80
N ASN A 120 -9.37 12.34 10.55
CA ASN A 120 -10.06 11.14 10.11
C ASN A 120 -11.59 11.30 10.12
N LEU A 121 -12.28 11.02 9.01
CA LEU A 121 -13.72 11.22 8.88
C LEU A 121 -14.49 9.89 8.96
N TYR A 122 -15.63 9.79 8.27
CA TYR A 122 -16.60 8.71 8.44
C TYR A 122 -16.11 7.40 7.81
N GLY A 123 -15.39 7.47 6.69
CA GLY A 123 -14.87 6.33 5.95
C GLY A 123 -13.35 6.12 6.04
N VAL A 124 -12.91 4.91 5.70
CA VAL A 124 -11.51 4.53 5.55
C VAL A 124 -11.31 3.84 4.19
N HIS A 125 -10.46 4.44 3.37
CA HIS A 125 -10.13 4.08 1.99
C HIS A 125 -8.60 4.10 1.83
N PRO A 126 -7.91 3.02 2.23
CA PRO A 126 -6.46 2.89 2.18
C PRO A 126 -5.99 2.51 0.76
N PHE A 127 -6.35 3.35 -0.20
CA PHE A 127 -6.01 3.23 -1.62
C PHE A 127 -5.40 4.54 -2.12
N TYR A 128 -4.34 4.44 -2.91
CA TYR A 128 -3.85 5.56 -3.69
C TYR A 128 -3.56 5.17 -5.15
N LEU A 129 -3.69 6.15 -6.03
CA LEU A 129 -3.34 6.11 -7.44
C LEU A 129 -2.09 6.96 -7.67
N GLY A 130 -1.09 6.43 -8.37
CA GLY A 130 0.04 7.19 -8.89
C GLY A 130 -0.03 7.33 -10.40
N MET A 131 0.14 8.55 -10.91
CA MET A 131 0.28 8.82 -12.35
C MET A 131 1.73 9.11 -12.70
N GLU A 132 2.30 8.33 -13.60
CA GLU A 132 3.65 8.50 -14.13
C GLU A 132 3.70 9.64 -15.17
N GLU A 133 4.89 10.20 -15.41
CA GLU A 133 5.05 11.34 -16.34
C GLU A 133 4.75 10.98 -17.81
N ASP A 134 4.86 9.70 -18.16
CA ASP A 134 4.56 9.17 -19.48
C ASP A 134 3.06 8.83 -19.69
N GLY A 135 2.22 9.13 -18.69
CA GLY A 135 0.78 8.88 -18.72
C GLY A 135 0.38 7.47 -18.27
N ASN A 136 1.33 6.60 -17.91
CA ASN A 136 1.01 5.35 -17.24
C ASN A 136 0.49 5.62 -15.81
N ALA A 137 -0.21 4.64 -15.24
CA ALA A 137 -0.71 4.72 -13.88
C ALA A 137 -0.62 3.38 -13.14
N PHE A 138 -0.56 3.45 -11.81
CA PHE A 138 -0.60 2.30 -10.93
C PHE A 138 -1.42 2.62 -9.68
N GLY A 139 -1.95 1.59 -9.04
CA GLY A 139 -2.71 1.73 -7.79
C GLY A 139 -2.16 0.79 -6.72
N VAL A 140 -2.21 1.23 -5.47
CA VAL A 140 -1.85 0.42 -4.31
C VAL A 140 -2.99 0.46 -3.32
N PHE A 141 -3.42 -0.73 -2.89
CA PHE A 141 -4.47 -0.91 -1.91
C PHE A 141 -3.93 -1.72 -0.73
N LEU A 142 -4.19 -1.26 0.49
CA LEU A 142 -3.88 -1.99 1.71
C LEU A 142 -5.17 -2.51 2.32
N LEU A 143 -5.42 -3.82 2.21
CA LEU A 143 -6.57 -4.46 2.85
C LEU A 143 -6.32 -4.59 4.36
N ASN A 144 -6.62 -3.53 5.09
CA ASN A 144 -6.51 -3.45 6.55
C ASN A 144 -7.65 -2.58 7.10
N SER A 145 -8.26 -2.99 8.21
CA SER A 145 -9.36 -2.27 8.86
C SER A 145 -9.02 -1.83 10.30
N ASN A 146 -7.77 -2.00 10.75
CA ASN A 146 -7.30 -1.43 12.00
C ASN A 146 -7.10 0.08 11.83
N ALA A 147 -6.98 0.79 12.96
CA ALA A 147 -6.55 2.19 12.93
C ALA A 147 -5.15 2.30 12.31
N MET A 148 -5.01 3.20 11.33
CA MET A 148 -3.75 3.42 10.62
C MET A 148 -3.57 4.90 10.29
N GLY A 149 -2.49 5.26 9.61
CA GLY A 149 -2.28 6.61 9.12
C GLY A 149 -1.09 6.71 8.19
N ARG A 150 -1.02 7.82 7.43
CA ARG A 150 0.21 8.20 6.72
C ARG A 150 1.14 8.93 7.70
N THR A 151 2.38 8.47 7.80
CA THR A 151 3.43 9.03 8.66
C THR A 151 4.42 9.89 7.91
#